data_AF-A0A7S8C5W5-F1
#
_entry.id   AF-A0A7S8C5W5-F1
#
_cell.length_a   1.000
_cell.length_b   1.000
_cell.length_c   1.000
_cell.angle_alpha   90.00
_cell.angle_beta   90.00
_cell.angle_gamma   90.00
#
_symmetry.space_group_name_H-M   'P 1'
#
loop_
_entity.id
_entity.type
_entity.pdbx_description
1 polymer ?
#
loop_
_entity_poly.entity_id
_entity_poly.type
_entity_poly.pdbx_seq_one_letter_code
_entity_poly.pdbx_strand_id
1 'polypeptide(L)' 'MGNLAIWREAGKLNGWRMPYAPWWKRLPVIRHIRALLIAERIGRWYRHGPGSIGLRTGYDDWVLVGIWHGLEEPDHD' A
#
# COMPACT_ATOMS: atom_id res chain seq x y z
N MET A 1 -1.91 -20.10 0.71
CA MET A 1 -0.83 -19.08 0.83
C MET A 1 -0.11 -18.82 -0.50
N GLY A 2 -0.79 -18.80 -1.66
CA GLY A 2 -0.15 -18.61 -2.98
C GLY A 2 -0.17 -17.18 -3.54
N ASN A 3 -0.92 -16.25 -2.94
CA ASN A 3 -1.24 -14.95 -3.56
C ASN A 3 -0.22 -13.83 -3.23
N LEU A 4 0.37 -13.85 -2.02
CA LEU A 4 1.31 -12.82 -1.56
C LEU A 4 2.67 -12.86 -2.27
N ALA A 5 3.13 -14.04 -2.69
CA ALA A 5 4.39 -14.20 -3.42
C ALA A 5 4.29 -13.56 -4.82
N ILE A 6 3.21 -13.85 -5.55
CA ILE A 6 2.90 -13.26 -6.86
C ILE A 6 2.74 -11.75 -6.74
N TRP A 7 2.01 -11.28 -5.73
CA TRP A 7 1.87 -9.86 -5.45
C TRP A 7 3.25 -9.20 -5.19
N ARG A 8 4.15 -9.84 -4.43
CA ARG A 8 5.47 -9.28 -4.11
C ARG A 8 6.37 -9.24 -5.35
N GLU A 9 6.27 -10.24 -6.20
CA GLU A 9 6.97 -10.31 -7.49
C GLU A 9 6.50 -9.21 -8.45
N ALA A 10 5.20 -8.93 -8.51
CA ALA A 10 4.66 -7.83 -9.30
C ALA A 10 5.27 -6.48 -8.87
N GLY A 11 5.47 -6.26 -7.58
CA GLY A 11 6.17 -5.07 -7.09
C GLY A 11 7.61 -4.97 -7.58
N LYS A 12 8.36 -6.08 -7.53
CA LYS A 12 9.74 -6.13 -8.03
C LYS A 12 9.83 -5.86 -9.53
N LEU A 13 8.96 -6.49 -10.33
CA LEU A 13 8.93 -6.33 -11.80
C LEU A 13 8.63 -4.89 -12.22
N ASN A 14 7.80 -4.18 -11.45
CA ASN A 14 7.45 -2.79 -11.72
C ASN A 14 8.38 -1.77 -11.02
N GLY A 15 9.43 -2.22 -10.32
CA GLY A 15 10.33 -1.34 -9.57
C GLY A 15 9.66 -0.62 -8.39
N TRP A 16 8.54 -1.15 -7.89
CA TRP A 16 7.80 -0.56 -6.77
C TRP A 16 8.47 -0.86 -5.43
N ARG A 17 8.41 0.12 -4.53
CA ARG A 17 8.94 0.01 -3.16
C ARG A 17 7.82 0.23 -2.16
N MET A 18 7.85 -0.53 -1.07
CA MET A 18 6.86 -0.35 -0.02
C MET A 18 7.23 0.87 0.82
N PRO A 19 6.28 1.74 1.19
CA PRO A 19 6.57 2.79 2.14
C PRO A 19 7.05 2.20 3.46
N TYR A 20 7.98 2.93 4.07
CA TYR A 20 8.45 2.67 5.41
C TYR A 20 7.34 2.88 6.44
N ALA A 21 7.35 2.05 7.48
CA ALA A 21 6.59 2.29 8.68
C ALA A 21 7.33 1.80 9.94
N PRO A 22 7.34 2.61 11.02
CA PRO A 22 7.80 2.16 12.33
C PRO A 22 7.11 0.87 12.77
N TRP A 23 7.81 0.03 13.52
CA TRP A 23 7.32 -1.29 13.97
C TRP A 23 5.93 -1.21 14.63
N TRP A 24 5.66 -0.17 15.42
CA TRP A 24 4.38 0.00 16.11
C TRP A 24 3.23 0.27 15.14
N LYS A 25 3.49 0.93 14.00
CA LYS A 25 2.48 1.16 12.96
C LYS A 25 2.16 -0.10 12.15
N ARG A 26 2.93 -1.18 12.32
CA ARG A 26 2.75 -2.49 11.67
C ARG A 26 1.94 -3.45 12.54
N LEU A 27 1.58 -3.06 13.78
CA LEU A 27 0.69 -3.85 14.63
C LEU A 27 -0.67 -4.05 13.94
N PRO A 28 -1.31 -5.24 14.03
CA PRO A 28 -2.49 -5.59 13.24
C PRO A 28 -3.59 -4.52 13.23
N VAL A 29 -4.03 -4.05 14.40
CA VAL A 29 -5.10 -3.05 14.50
C VAL A 29 -4.69 -1.74 13.81
N ILE A 30 -3.48 -1.27 14.08
CA ILE A 30 -2.98 0.03 13.57
C ILE A 30 -2.79 -0.03 12.05
N ARG A 31 -2.19 -1.10 11.52
CA ARG A 31 -1.96 -1.23 10.07
C ARG A 31 -3.26 -1.34 9.28
N HIS A 32 -4.29 -2.02 9.80
CA HIS A 32 -5.60 -2.09 9.12
C HIS A 32 -6.27 -0.71 9.09
N ILE A 33 -6.25 0.04 10.20
CA ILE A 33 -6.80 1.41 10.24
C ILE A 33 -6.05 2.30 9.24
N ARG A 34 -4.72 2.23 9.20
CA ARG A 34 -3.90 2.99 8.24
C ARG A 34 -4.25 2.62 6.79
N ALA A 35 -4.38 1.33 6.48
CA ALA A 35 -4.78 0.88 5.15
C ALA A 35 -6.14 1.45 4.73
N LEU A 36 -7.13 1.47 5.63
CA LEU A 36 -8.45 2.04 5.36
C LEU A 36 -8.38 3.57 5.13
N LEU A 37 -7.65 4.30 5.98
CA LEU A 37 -7.49 5.76 5.82
C LEU A 37 -6.78 6.12 4.51
N ILE A 38 -5.77 5.33 4.12
CA ILE A 38 -5.06 5.51 2.85
C ILE A 38 -5.99 5.17 1.68
N ALA A 39 -6.76 4.09 1.75
CA ALA A 39 -7.73 3.72 0.71
C ALA A 39 -8.79 4.81 0.52
N GLU A 40 -9.25 5.41 1.60
CA GLU A 40 -10.19 6.54 1.54
C GLU A 40 -9.57 7.78 0.90
N ARG A 41 -8.32 8.10 1.27
CA ARG A 41 -7.57 9.22 0.69
C ARG A 41 -7.35 9.03 -0.81
N ILE A 42 -6.96 7.82 -1.24
CA ILE A 42 -6.81 7.43 -2.64
C ILE A 42 -8.15 7.57 -3.36
N GLY A 43 -9.23 7.03 -2.78
CA GLY A 43 -10.58 7.14 -3.34
C GLY A 43 -11.04 8.60 -3.50
N ARG A 44 -10.71 9.49 -2.56
CA ARG A 44 -10.96 10.93 -2.69
C ARG A 44 -10.12 11.57 -3.81
N TRP A 45 -8.85 11.20 -3.92
CA TRP A 45 -7.95 11.70 -4.97
C TRP A 45 -8.45 11.37 -6.39
N TYR A 46 -8.90 10.14 -6.61
CA TYR A 46 -9.45 9.72 -7.91
C TYR A 46 -10.88 10.22 -8.17
N ARG A 47 -11.68 10.53 -7.13
CA ARG A 47 -13.03 11.08 -7.32
C ARG A 47 -13.07 12.60 -7.51
N HIS A 48 -12.23 13.33 -6.80
CA HIS A 48 -12.34 14.80 -6.70
C HIS A 48 -11.02 15.54 -6.90
N GLY A 49 -9.89 14.84 -6.95
CA GLY A 49 -8.56 15.46 -7.14
C GLY A 49 -8.09 15.44 -8.60
N PRO A 50 -6.84 15.87 -8.86
CA PRO A 50 -6.19 15.77 -10.18
C PRO A 50 -6.17 14.34 -10.73
N GLY A 51 -6.20 13.34 -9.85
CA GLY A 51 -6.34 11.93 -10.21
C GLY A 51 -7.67 11.59 -10.89
N SER A 52 -8.69 12.45 -10.84
CA SER A 52 -9.95 12.26 -11.60
C SER A 52 -9.77 12.29 -13.12
N ILE A 53 -8.68 12.90 -13.59
CA ILE A 53 -8.26 12.93 -15.00
C ILE A 53 -7.20 11.84 -15.28
N GLY A 54 -6.67 11.20 -14.23
CA GLY A 54 -5.66 10.15 -14.29
C GLY A 54 -6.21 8.73 -14.10
N LEU A 55 -5.40 7.72 -14.43
CA LEU A 55 -5.74 6.31 -14.20
C LEU A 55 -5.30 5.86 -12.81
N ARG A 56 -6.13 5.03 -12.16
CA ARG A 56 -5.73 4.33 -10.93
C ARG A 56 -4.51 3.47 -11.22
N THR A 57 -3.42 3.74 -10.51
CA THR A 57 -2.19 2.97 -10.69
C THR A 57 -2.29 1.63 -9.97
N GLY A 58 -1.75 0.57 -10.56
CA GLY A 58 -1.62 -0.72 -9.86
C GLY A 58 -0.74 -0.63 -8.60
N TYR A 59 0.08 0.42 -8.50
CA TYR A 59 0.93 0.71 -7.34
C TYR A 59 0.11 1.03 -6.09
N ASP A 60 -0.94 1.84 -6.20
CA ASP A 60 -1.80 2.22 -5.07
C ASP A 60 -2.43 0.98 -4.41
N ASP A 61 -2.94 0.07 -5.24
CA ASP A 61 -3.55 -1.18 -4.79
C ASP A 61 -2.50 -2.14 -4.23
N TRP A 62 -1.33 -2.17 -4.87
CA TRP A 62 -0.20 -2.94 -4.37
C TRP A 62 0.18 -2.50 -2.97
N VAL A 63 0.42 -1.20 -2.74
CA VAL A 63 0.77 -0.65 -1.42
C VAL A 63 -0.31 -0.94 -0.37
N LEU A 64 -1.59 -0.76 -0.70
CA LEU A 64 -2.69 -1.03 0.23
C LEU A 64 -2.70 -2.48 0.73
N VAL A 65 -2.53 -3.44 -0.17
CA VAL A 65 -2.41 -4.87 0.18
C VAL A 65 -1.16 -5.11 1.02
N GLY A 66 -0.04 -4.45 0.68
CA GLY A 66 1.19 -4.51 1.46
C GLY A 66 1.01 -4.09 2.92
N ILE A 67 0.38 -2.94 3.16
CA ILE A 67 0.07 -2.43 4.49
C ILE A 67 -0.95 -3.36 5.20
N TRP A 68 -1.97 -3.83 4.47
CA TRP A 68 -2.95 -4.79 4.99
C TRP A 68 -2.34 -6.14 5.40
N HIS A 69 -1.13 -6.48 4.94
CA HIS A 69 -0.41 -7.68 5.37
C HIS A 69 0.83 -7.39 6.22
N GLY A 70 1.10 -6.12 6.56
CA GLY A 70 2.25 -5.73 7.39
C GLY A 70 3.60 -5.88 6.70
N LEU A 71 3.62 -5.84 5.37
CA LEU A 71 4.81 -6.01 4.52
C LEU A 71 5.63 -4.72 4.32
N GLU A 72 5.29 -3.67 5.05
CA GLU A 72 6.06 -2.42 5.07
C GLU A 72 7.52 -2.68 5.45
N GLU A 73 8.44 -1.94 4.82
CA GLU A 73 9.87 -2.07 5.12
C GLU A 73 10.13 -1.55 6.55
N PRO A 74 10.89 -2.30 7.38
CA PRO A 74 11.38 -1.79 8.66
C PRO A 74 12.34 -0.63 8.42
N ASP A 75 12.63 0.13 9.47
CA ASP A 75 13.61 1.22 9.38
C ASP A 75 14.95 0.62 8.96
N HIS A 76 15.61 1.28 8.01
CA HIS A 76 17.04 1.07 7.83
C HIS A 76 17.72 1.93 8.90
N ASP A 77 17.96 1.33 10.08
CA ASP A 77 18.92 1.86 11.04
C ASP A 77 20.31 2.03 10.39
#